data_AF-A0AAD7E057-F1
#
_entry.id   AF-A0AAD7E057-F1
#
_cell.length_a   1.000
_cell.length_b   1.000
_cell.length_c   1.000
_cell.angle_alpha   90.00
_cell.angle_beta   90.00
_cell.angle_gamma   90.00
#
_symmetry.space_group_name_H-M   'P 1'
#
loop_
_entity.id
_entity.type
_entity.pdbx_description
1 polymer ?
#
loop_
_entity_poly.entity_id
_entity_poly.type
_entity_poly.pdbx_seq_one_letter_code
_entity_poly.pdbx_strand_id
1 'polypeptide(L)' 'RFAVYKYDKASQELTPSEIPRDARIVNDTVPARRWAHDFLDYGVDEAKLLQVVQSIRAMCDSL' A
#
# COMPACT_ATOMS: atom_id res chain seq x y z
N ARG A 1 -9.99 6.22 -0.35
CA ARG A 1 -10.74 6.29 -1.62
C ARG A 1 -10.65 4.91 -2.23
N PHE A 2 -11.78 4.26 -2.47
CA PHE A 2 -11.88 2.91 -3.02
C PHE A 2 -12.26 3.05 -4.49
N ALA A 3 -11.51 2.41 -5.38
CA ALA A 3 -11.81 2.36 -6.80
C ALA A 3 -12.20 0.93 -7.16
N VAL A 4 -13.35 0.78 -7.81
CA VAL A 4 -13.86 -0.53 -8.26
C VAL A 4 -13.70 -0.60 -9.77
N TYR A 5 -13.14 -1.70 -10.23
CA TYR A 5 -12.99 -1.98 -11.66
C TYR A 5 -13.84 -3.18 -12.02
N LYS A 6 -14.46 -3.11 -13.20
CA LYS A 6 -15.16 -4.24 -13.82
C LYS A 6 -14.26 -4.87 -14.86
N TYR A 7 -14.04 -6.19 -14.74
CA TYR A 7 -13.33 -6.98 -15.73
C TYR A 7 -14.33 -7.69 -16.64
N ASP A 8 -14.15 -7.56 -17.95
CA ASP A 8 -14.87 -8.35 -18.95
C ASP A 8 -13.95 -9.45 -19.49
N LYS A 9 -14.35 -10.71 -19.28
CA LYS A 9 -13.57 -11.88 -19.69
C LYS A 9 -13.54 -12.08 -21.22
N ALA A 10 -14.60 -11.65 -21.92
CA ALA A 10 -14.69 -11.87 -23.37
C ALA A 10 -13.76 -10.93 -24.15
N SER A 11 -13.70 -9.66 -23.74
CA SER A 11 -12.82 -8.64 -24.33
C SER A 11 -11.46 -8.54 -23.64
N GLN A 12 -11.31 -9.11 -22.44
CA GLN A 12 -10.15 -8.95 -21.56
C GLN A 12 -9.88 -7.49 -21.14
N GLU A 13 -10.92 -6.67 -21.14
CA GLU A 13 -10.82 -5.24 -20.80
C GLU A 13 -11.23 -4.95 -19.35
N LEU A 14 -10.69 -3.85 -18.82
CA LEU A 14 -11.03 -3.28 -17.51
C LEU A 14 -11.77 -1.95 -17.70
N THR A 15 -12.86 -1.76 -16.94
CA THR A 15 -13.61 -0.49 -16.90
C THR A 15 -13.65 0.07 -15.48
N PRO A 16 -13.24 1.33 -15.26
CA PRO A 16 -12.75 2.27 -16.25
C PRO A 16 -11.38 1.85 -16.81
N SER A 17 -11.06 2.32 -18.02
CA SER A 17 -9.79 2.06 -18.69
C SER A 17 -8.62 2.58 -17.86
N GLU A 18 -7.48 1.90 -17.98
CA GLU A 18 -6.25 2.33 -17.33
C GLU A 18 -5.84 3.73 -17.81
N ILE A 19 -5.41 4.58 -16.88
CA ILE A 19 -4.86 5.89 -17.22
C ILE A 19 -3.49 5.65 -17.87
N PRO A 20 -3.24 6.11 -19.11
CA PRO A 20 -1.96 5.92 -19.78
C PRO A 20 -0.80 6.53 -18.99
N ARG A 21 0.35 5.86 -18.99
CA ARG A 21 1.58 6.41 -18.39
C ARG A 21 2.07 7.58 -19.26
N ASP A 22 2.19 8.77 -18.69
CA ASP A 22 2.86 9.92 -19.31
C ASP A 22 4.14 10.24 -18.52
N ALA A 23 5.31 10.15 -19.16
CA ALA A 23 6.60 10.42 -18.53
C ALA A 23 6.75 11.86 -18.03
N ARG A 24 5.89 12.78 -18.49
CA ARG A 24 5.86 14.19 -18.05
C ARG A 24 4.90 14.41 -16.88
N ILE A 25 4.02 13.44 -16.57
CA ILE A 25 2.98 13.57 -15.55
C ILE A 25 3.09 12.39 -14.58
N VAL A 26 3.68 12.64 -13.41
CA VAL A 26 3.69 11.68 -12.29
C VAL A 26 2.31 11.70 -11.64
N ASN A 27 1.48 10.70 -11.93
CA ASN A 27 0.15 10.54 -11.33
C ASN A 27 0.19 9.89 -9.93
N ASP A 28 1.31 9.27 -9.57
CA ASP A 28 1.58 8.77 -8.23
C ASP A 28 2.17 9.88 -7.33
N THR A 29 1.35 10.89 -7.06
CA THR A 29 1.64 11.89 -6.04
C THR A 29 0.81 11.55 -4.81
N VAL A 30 1.25 10.55 -4.05
CA VAL A 30 0.79 10.42 -2.68
C VAL A 30 1.27 11.66 -1.92
N PRO A 31 0.38 12.43 -1.26
CA PRO A 31 0.78 13.62 -0.51
C PRO A 31 1.85 13.26 0.52
N ALA A 32 2.89 14.08 0.68
CA ALA A 32 3.99 13.82 1.62
C ALA A 32 3.50 13.46 3.03
N ARG A 33 2.40 14.09 3.49
CA ARG A 33 1.75 13.78 4.79
C ARG A 33 1.27 12.33 4.96
N ARG A 34 1.09 11.59 3.86
CA ARG A 34 0.60 10.21 3.85
C ARG A 34 1.76 9.20 3.91
N TRP A 35 2.94 9.58 3.41
CA TRP A 35 4.19 8.84 3.65
C TRP A 35 4.74 9.14 5.06
N ALA A 36 4.53 10.37 5.55
CA ALA A 36 5.01 10.81 6.86
C ALA A 36 4.27 10.18 8.05
N HIS A 37 3.09 9.61 7.84
CA HIS A 37 2.30 9.03 8.93
C HIS A 37 2.62 7.56 9.22
N ASP A 38 3.46 6.95 8.37
CA ASP A 38 3.78 5.53 8.45
C ASP A 38 5.16 5.36 9.10
N PHE A 39 5.10 4.95 10.37
CA PHE A 39 6.06 4.17 11.16
C PHE A 39 7.00 4.85 12.15
N LEU A 40 7.24 6.16 12.09
CA LEU A 40 8.21 6.80 12.99
C LEU A 40 7.76 8.19 13.44
N ASP A 41 6.55 8.30 14.00
CA ASP A 41 6.29 9.44 14.89
C ASP A 41 7.16 9.24 16.13
N TYR A 42 8.16 10.11 16.26
CA TYR A 42 9.31 10.03 17.16
C TYR A 42 8.96 9.52 18.57
N GLY A 43 9.28 8.24 18.83
CA GLY A 43 9.40 7.66 20.18
C GLY A 43 8.26 6.75 20.66
N VAL A 44 7.06 6.76 20.05
CA VAL A 44 5.93 5.94 20.51
C VAL A 44 5.76 4.65 19.70
N ASP A 45 6.13 4.66 18.42
CA ASP A 45 5.83 3.55 17.49
C ASP A 45 6.89 2.46 17.39
N GLU A 46 8.12 2.68 17.85
CA GLU A 46 9.20 1.67 17.80
C GLU A 46 8.87 0.44 18.66
N ALA A 47 8.35 0.64 19.88
CA ALA A 47 7.97 -0.45 20.77
C ALA A 47 6.85 -1.32 20.16
N LYS A 48 5.90 -0.68 19.48
CA LYS A 48 4.79 -1.36 18.81
C LYS A 48 5.28 -2.14 17.58
N LEU A 49 6.21 -1.56 16.82
CA LEU A 49 6.85 -2.24 15.71
C LEU A 49 7.63 -3.48 16.18
N LEU A 50 8.43 -3.34 17.24
CA LEU A 50 9.16 -4.46 17.85
C LEU A 50 8.22 -5.57 18.33
N GLN A 51 7.07 -5.21 18.91
CA GLN A 51 6.07 -6.19 19.33
C GLN A 51 5.51 -6.99 18.14
N VAL A 52 5.20 -6.32 17.03
CA VAL A 52 4.73 -7.01 15.81
C VAL A 52 5.80 -7.95 15.26
N VAL A 53 7.06 -7.51 15.20
CA VAL A 53 8.19 -8.34 14.75
C VAL A 53 8.34 -9.59 15.63
N GLN A 54 8.24 -9.43 16.96
CA GLN A 54 8.29 -10.56 17.89
C GLN A 54 7.13 -11.54 17.67
N SER A 55 5.91 -11.05 17.46
CA SER A 55 4.76 -11.92 17.17
C SER A 55 4.94 -12.70 15.88
N ILE A 56 5.46 -12.08 14.82
CA ILE A 56 5.73 -12.77 13.54
C ILE A 56 6.79 -13.85 13.73
N ARG A 57 7.88 -13.53 14.42
CA ARG A 57 8.95 -14.50 14.70
C ARG A 57 8.44 -15.71 15.48
N ALA A 58 7.62 -15.49 16.51
CA ALA A 58 7.05 -16.58 17.29
C ALA A 58 6.16 -17.51 16.44
N MET A 59 5.39 -16.96 15.49
CA MET A 59 4.61 -17.78 14.56
C MET A 59 5.50 -18.62 13.64
N CYS A 60 6.61 -18.05 13.16
CA CYS A 60 7.56 -18.76 12.31
C CYS A 60 8.34 -19.86 13.05
N ASP A 61 8.73 -19.62 14.31
CA ASP A 61 9.47 -20.59 15.12
C ASP A 61 8.56 -21.74 15.63
N SER A 62 7.24 -21.58 15.56
CA SER A 62 6.23 -22.61 15.91
C SER A 62 5.81 -23.52 14.75
N LEU A 63 6.41 -23.36 13.57
CA LEU A 63 6.20 -24.16 12.36
C LEU A 63 7.34 -25.17 12.17
#